data_AF-A0A173VZN0-F1
#
_entry.id   AF-A0A173VZN0-F1
#
_cell.length_a   1.000
_cell.length_b   1.000
_cell.length_c   1.000
_cell.angle_alpha   90.00
_cell.angle_beta   90.00
_cell.angle_gamma   90.00
#
_symmetry.space_group_name_H-M   'P 1'
#
loop_
_entity.id
_entity.type
_entity.pdbx_description
1 polymer ?
#
loop_
_entity_poly.entity_id
_entity_poly.type
_entity_poly.pdbx_seq_one_letter_code
_entity_poly.pdbx_strand_id
1 'polypeptide(L)'
;MLDEKEIEQYLNEKGVGFRDESSIVGVIMPNKITYFAGENAPLAAAMCTQYYAINISSQGVAVIGIDNVTGKLRPEAFLYISRDKIQKVQFAKNFLSYQMEIITANGSIGFRVNKTMVGAPWHKKNLGKIISAGGGRTA
;
A
#
# COMPACT_ATOMS: atom_id res chain seq x y z
N MET A 1 -6.91 1.45 -17.22
CA MET A 1 -7.02 0.30 -16.29
C MET A 1 -5.64 0.11 -15.71
N LEU A 2 -5.49 0.03 -14.39
CA LEU A 2 -4.18 -0.06 -13.75
C LEU A 2 -3.63 -1.48 -13.90
N ASP A 3 -2.55 -1.64 -14.66
CA ASP A 3 -1.80 -2.90 -14.74
C ASP A 3 -0.81 -3.01 -13.56
N GLU A 4 -0.62 -4.20 -13.01
CA GLU A 4 0.40 -4.43 -11.98
C GLU A 4 1.80 -4.18 -12.54
N LYS A 5 2.02 -4.39 -13.85
CA LYS A 5 3.29 -4.08 -14.50
C LYS A 5 3.65 -2.60 -14.49
N GLU A 6 2.66 -1.70 -14.47
CA GLU A 6 2.92 -0.27 -14.31
C GLU A 6 3.50 0.03 -12.92
N ILE A 7 3.08 -0.71 -11.89
CA ILE A 7 3.63 -0.61 -10.53
C ILE A 7 5.07 -1.15 -10.51
N GLU A 8 5.30 -2.32 -11.10
CA GLU A 8 6.64 -2.90 -11.23
C GLU A 8 7.61 -1.94 -11.91
N GLN A 9 7.25 -1.41 -13.09
CA GLN A 9 8.07 -0.47 -13.83
C GLN A 9 8.40 0.76 -12.99
N TYR A 10 7.38 1.35 -12.36
CA TYR A 10 7.57 2.53 -11.51
C TYR A 10 8.52 2.27 -10.34
N LEU A 11 8.39 1.13 -9.66
CA LEU A 11 9.26 0.79 -8.53
C LEU A 11 10.70 0.51 -8.97
N ASN A 12 10.88 -0.17 -10.10
CA ASN A 12 12.20 -0.41 -10.68
C ASN A 12 12.90 0.92 -11.05
N GLU A 13 12.18 1.89 -11.63
CA GLU A 13 12.70 3.23 -11.92
C GLU A 13 13.12 4.00 -10.65
N LYS A 14 12.50 3.69 -9.49
CA LYS A 14 12.86 4.27 -8.19
C LYS A 14 13.93 3.48 -7.44
N GLY A 15 14.44 2.38 -8.01
CA GLY A 15 15.38 1.48 -7.34
C GLY A 15 14.78 0.74 -6.14
N VAL A 16 13.46 0.59 -6.10
CA VAL A 16 12.73 -0.11 -5.04
C VAL A 16 12.40 -1.53 -5.52
N GLY A 17 12.76 -2.54 -4.73
CA GLY A 17 12.52 -3.93 -5.09
C GLY A 17 11.03 -4.27 -5.19
N PHE A 18 10.62 -4.67 -6.39
CA PHE A 18 9.32 -5.25 -6.67
C PHE A 18 9.31 -6.76 -6.41
N ARG A 19 8.15 -7.29 -6.04
CA ARG A 19 7.88 -8.73 -5.99
C ARG A 19 6.56 -9.00 -6.72
N ASP A 20 6.56 -10.01 -7.58
CA ASP A 20 5.35 -10.46 -8.24
C ASP A 20 4.22 -10.81 -7.26
N GLU A 21 3.00 -10.45 -7.66
CA GLU A 21 1.75 -10.77 -6.96
C GLU A 21 1.69 -10.26 -5.52
N SER A 22 2.41 -9.17 -5.25
CA SER A 22 2.49 -8.54 -3.93
C SER A 22 1.89 -7.13 -3.90
N SER A 23 1.26 -6.71 -4.99
CA SER A 23 0.55 -5.43 -5.08
C SER A 23 -0.93 -5.59 -4.75
N ILE A 24 -1.50 -4.60 -4.08
CA ILE A 24 -2.94 -4.43 -3.81
C ILE A 24 -3.35 -2.97 -3.91
N VAL A 25 -4.65 -2.71 -4.05
CA VAL A 25 -5.24 -1.37 -3.99
C VAL A 25 -5.90 -1.13 -2.64
N GLY A 26 -5.59 0.01 -2.02
CA GLY A 26 -6.16 0.42 -0.73
C GLY A 26 -6.59 1.88 -0.71
N VAL A 27 -7.43 2.22 0.28
CA VAL A 27 -7.87 3.58 0.58
C VAL A 27 -7.38 3.92 1.98
N ILE A 28 -6.68 5.05 2.17
CA ILE A 28 -6.22 5.48 3.49
C ILE A 28 -7.40 5.57 4.47
N MET A 29 -7.17 5.13 5.70
CA MET A 29 -8.10 5.25 6.82
C MET A 29 -7.73 6.49 7.64
N PRO A 30 -8.54 7.57 7.64
CA PRO A 30 -8.19 8.83 8.32
C PRO A 30 -7.93 8.70 9.83
N ASN A 31 -8.45 7.66 10.48
CA ASN A 31 -8.22 7.39 11.90
C ASN A 31 -6.92 6.59 12.18
N LYS A 32 -6.12 6.28 11.16
CA LYS A 32 -4.85 5.53 11.25
C LYS A 32 -3.80 6.17 10.34
N ILE A 33 -3.45 7.43 10.58
CA ILE A 33 -2.51 8.20 9.75
C ILE A 33 -1.41 8.88 10.58
N THR A 34 -1.16 8.40 11.80
CA THR A 34 -0.21 9.02 12.73
C THR A 34 1.22 9.06 12.17
N TYR A 35 1.55 8.18 11.22
CA TYR A 35 2.82 8.24 10.49
C TYR A 35 3.06 9.59 9.81
N PHE A 36 2.01 10.30 9.37
CA PHE A 36 2.13 11.61 8.71
C PHE A 36 2.19 12.79 9.70
N ALA A 37 2.43 12.53 10.98
CA ALA A 37 2.70 13.57 11.96
C ALA A 37 4.21 13.91 12.02
N GLY A 38 4.54 15.03 12.67
CA GLY A 38 5.93 15.43 12.92
C GLY A 38 6.74 15.60 11.64
N GLU A 39 7.89 14.93 11.56
CA GLU A 39 8.84 15.02 10.43
C GLU A 39 8.23 14.57 9.09
N ASN A 40 7.21 13.72 9.11
CA ASN A 40 6.54 13.23 7.91
C ASN A 40 5.35 14.10 7.47
N ALA A 41 5.03 15.18 8.20
CA ALA A 41 3.92 16.07 7.86
C ALA A 41 3.96 16.63 6.42
N PRO A 42 5.13 16.99 5.84
CA PRO A 42 5.19 17.45 4.46
C PRO A 42 4.68 16.43 3.43
N LEU A 43 4.79 15.13 3.74
CA LEU A 43 4.33 14.05 2.86
C LEU A 43 2.80 13.90 2.84
N ALA A 44 2.12 14.36 3.90
CA ALA A 44 0.68 14.21 4.05
C ALA A 44 -0.09 14.81 2.85
N ALA A 45 0.33 15.99 2.37
CA ALA A 45 -0.33 16.69 1.28
C ALA A 45 -0.20 15.93 -0.06
N ALA A 46 0.95 15.31 -0.32
CA ALA A 46 1.16 14.48 -1.51
C ALA A 46 0.30 13.21 -1.46
N MET A 47 0.09 12.67 -0.25
CA MET A 47 -0.74 11.50 0.02
C MET A 47 -2.22 11.85 0.28
N CYS A 48 -2.73 12.93 -0.31
CA CYS A 48 -4.14 13.30 -0.30
C CYS A 48 -4.87 12.83 -1.58
N THR A 49 -4.73 11.55 -1.95
CA THR A 49 -5.60 10.89 -2.95
C THR A 49 -6.49 9.82 -2.32
N GLN A 50 -7.47 9.31 -3.08
CA GLN A 50 -8.44 8.34 -2.58
C GLN A 50 -7.88 6.91 -2.63
N TYR A 51 -7.26 6.53 -3.74
CA TYR A 51 -6.77 5.17 -3.97
C TYR A 51 -5.25 5.13 -4.05
N TYR A 52 -4.68 4.02 -3.55
CA TYR A 52 -3.25 3.77 -3.55
C TYR A 52 -2.97 2.36 -4.05
N ALA A 53 -1.98 2.23 -4.92
CA ALA A 53 -1.30 0.98 -5.16
C ALA A 53 -0.30 0.76 -4.01
N ILE A 54 -0.31 -0.43 -3.42
CA ILE A 54 0.51 -0.80 -2.27
C ILE A 54 1.24 -2.09 -2.63
N ASN A 55 2.57 -2.04 -2.71
CA ASN A 55 3.42 -3.20 -2.97
C ASN A 55 4.13 -3.62 -1.67
N ILE A 56 4.02 -4.90 -1.31
CA ILE A 56 4.57 -5.45 -0.07
C ILE A 56 5.68 -6.45 -0.42
N SER A 57 6.94 -6.05 -0.30
CA SER A 57 8.08 -6.91 -0.60
C SER A 57 8.88 -7.27 0.66
N SER A 58 9.90 -8.12 0.51
CA SER A 58 10.84 -8.42 1.60
C SER A 58 11.68 -7.20 1.99
N GLN A 59 11.81 -6.21 1.11
CA GLN A 59 12.61 -5.01 1.33
C GLN A 59 11.83 -3.89 2.01
N GLY A 60 10.50 -3.88 1.95
CA GLY A 60 9.69 -2.83 2.54
C GLY A 60 8.28 -2.76 1.97
N VAL A 61 7.62 -1.63 2.19
CA VAL A 61 6.30 -1.35 1.62
C VAL A 61 6.36 -0.05 0.82
N ALA A 62 5.95 -0.12 -0.44
CA ALA A 62 5.76 1.03 -1.29
C ALA A 62 4.27 1.37 -1.40
N VAL A 63 3.95 2.66 -1.32
CA VAL A 63 2.60 3.21 -1.47
C VAL A 63 2.65 4.29 -2.55
N ILE A 64 1.86 4.12 -3.60
CA ILE A 64 1.82 5.01 -4.76
C ILE A 64 0.37 5.47 -4.94
N GLY A 65 0.14 6.78 -4.98
CA GLY A 65 -1.17 7.34 -5.23
C GLY A 65 -1.68 6.98 -6.62
N ILE A 66 -2.99 6.83 -6.74
CA ILE A 66 -3.69 6.64 -8.01
C ILE A 66 -4.55 7.88 -8.25
N ASP A 67 -4.55 8.36 -9.48
CA ASP A 67 -5.42 9.44 -9.91
C ASP A 67 -6.85 8.92 -10.05
N ASN A 68 -7.80 9.58 -9.39
CA ASN A 68 -9.18 9.08 -9.27
C ASN A 68 -9.97 9.18 -10.58
N VAL A 69 -9.51 9.99 -11.54
CA VAL A 69 -10.21 10.24 -12.80
C VAL A 69 -9.68 9.30 -13.88
N THR A 70 -8.36 9.21 -13.99
CA THR A 70 -7.66 8.46 -15.05
C THR A 70 -7.32 7.03 -14.64
N GLY A 71 -7.26 6.75 -13.34
CA GLY A 71 -6.80 5.47 -12.79
C GLY A 71 -5.30 5.21 -12.95
N LYS A 72 -4.52 6.23 -13.34
CA LYS A 72 -3.05 6.13 -13.50
C LYS A 72 -2.33 6.39 -12.18
N LEU A 73 -1.09 5.92 -12.07
CA LEU A 73 -0.22 6.24 -10.94
C LEU A 73 0.08 7.75 -10.89
N ARG A 74 0.19 8.29 -9.67
CA ARG A 74 0.61 9.66 -9.34
C ARG A 74 2.01 9.62 -8.73
N PRO A 75 3.07 9.87 -9.53
CA PRO A 75 4.47 9.79 -9.07
C PRO A 75 4.81 10.66 -7.86
N GLU A 76 4.14 11.81 -7.74
CA GLU A 76 4.30 12.76 -6.64
C GLU A 76 3.70 12.26 -5.32
N ALA A 77 2.74 11.33 -5.39
CA ALA A 77 2.09 10.71 -4.24
C ALA A 77 2.78 9.39 -3.90
N PHE A 78 4.08 9.44 -3.60
CA PHE A 78 4.89 8.24 -3.37
C PHE A 78 5.49 8.20 -1.96
N LEU A 79 5.34 7.05 -1.31
CA LEU A 79 5.97 6.73 -0.04
C LEU A 79 6.61 5.35 -0.12
N TYR A 80 7.86 5.26 0.32
CA TYR A 80 8.52 3.99 0.58
C TYR A 80 8.96 3.90 2.03
N ILE A 81 8.58 2.82 2.71
CA ILE A 81 9.02 2.50 4.06
C ILE A 81 9.89 1.25 3.97
N SER A 82 11.18 1.39 4.29
CA SER A 82 12.13 0.28 4.31
C SER A 82 11.81 -0.71 5.43
N ARG A 83 12.14 -1.98 5.21
CA ARG A 83 11.82 -3.08 6.12
C ARG A 83 12.31 -2.87 7.55
N ASP A 84 13.50 -2.31 7.73
CA ASP A 84 14.11 -2.00 9.03
C ASP A 84 13.28 -0.99 9.86
N LYS A 85 12.47 -0.15 9.20
CA LYS A 85 11.58 0.82 9.84
C LYS A 85 10.18 0.26 10.14
N ILE A 86 9.85 -0.92 9.61
CA ILE A 86 8.54 -1.55 9.76
C ILE A 86 8.58 -2.52 10.93
N GLN A 87 7.82 -2.22 11.99
CA GLN A 87 7.61 -3.13 13.11
C GLN A 87 6.63 -4.24 12.72
N LYS A 88 5.57 -3.89 11.99
CA LYS A 88 4.54 -4.86 11.60
C LYS A 88 3.76 -4.41 10.37
N VAL A 89 3.38 -5.36 9.53
CA VAL A 89 2.28 -5.21 8.57
C VAL A 89 1.21 -6.22 8.97
N GLN A 90 -0.02 -5.76 9.19
CA GLN A 90 -1.10 -6.64 9.63
C GLN A 90 -2.39 -6.43 8.84
N PHE A 91 -3.15 -7.50 8.69
CA PHE A 91 -4.47 -7.51 8.07
C PHE A 91 -5.52 -7.97 9.08
N ALA A 92 -6.53 -7.15 9.33
CA ALA A 92 -7.74 -7.54 10.04
C ALA A 92 -8.90 -7.71 9.05
N LYS A 93 -9.57 -8.87 9.09
CA LYS A 93 -10.66 -9.19 8.16
C LYS A 93 -11.97 -8.58 8.65
N ASN A 94 -12.65 -7.86 7.75
CA ASN A 94 -14.03 -7.42 7.92
C ASN A 94 -14.95 -8.13 6.92
N PHE A 95 -16.26 -7.91 7.02
CA PHE A 95 -17.25 -8.56 6.15
C PHE A 95 -17.01 -8.25 4.66
N LEU A 96 -16.78 -6.98 4.30
CA LEU A 96 -16.63 -6.53 2.89
C LEU A 96 -15.19 -6.23 2.47
N SER A 97 -14.26 -6.13 3.42
CA SER A 97 -12.89 -5.63 3.18
C SER A 97 -11.90 -6.21 4.20
N TYR A 98 -10.64 -5.84 4.04
CA TYR A 98 -9.62 -5.98 5.06
C TYR A 98 -9.17 -4.59 5.51
N GLN A 99 -8.78 -4.47 6.78
CA GLN A 99 -7.99 -3.35 7.27
C GLN A 99 -6.54 -3.78 7.27
N MET A 100 -5.76 -3.22 6.37
CA MET A 100 -4.31 -3.33 6.38
C MET A 100 -3.75 -2.20 7.25
N GLU A 101 -2.71 -2.47 8.03
CA GLU A 101 -1.99 -1.45 8.78
C GLU A 101 -0.48 -1.70 8.73
N ILE A 102 0.26 -0.65 8.40
CA ILE A 102 1.72 -0.58 8.47
C ILE A 102 2.05 0.14 9.78
N ILE A 103 2.79 -0.51 10.66
CA ILE A 103 3.15 0.00 11.98
C ILE A 103 4.67 0.23 12.00
N THR A 104 5.06 1.43 12.41
CA THR A 104 6.46 1.86 12.56
C THR A 104 6.65 2.49 13.95
N ALA A 105 7.90 2.76 14.33
CA ALA A 105 8.19 3.53 15.55
C ALA A 105 7.61 4.96 15.51
N ASN A 106 7.40 5.52 14.32
CA ASN A 106 6.94 6.89 14.10
C ASN A 106 5.42 6.99 13.88
N GLY A 107 4.68 5.92 14.17
CA GLY A 107 3.23 5.84 13.98
C GLY A 107 2.81 4.82 12.93
N SER A 108 1.53 4.85 12.55
CA SER A 108 0.93 3.88 11.63
C SER A 108 0.21 4.53 10.45
N ILE A 109 0.10 3.74 9.37
CA ILE A 109 -0.73 4.02 8.20
C ILE A 109 -1.69 2.86 8.01
N GLY A 110 -2.99 3.13 8.09
CA GLY A 110 -4.06 2.18 7.85
C GLY A 110 -4.68 2.34 6.47
N PHE A 111 -5.01 1.22 5.84
CA PHE A 111 -5.71 1.17 4.57
C PHE A 111 -6.92 0.23 4.67
N ARG A 112 -8.05 0.69 4.11
CA ARG A 112 -9.16 -0.19 3.77
C ARG A 112 -8.87 -0.83 2.42
N VAL A 113 -8.84 -2.15 2.38
CA VAL A 113 -8.55 -2.94 1.20
C VAL A 113 -9.79 -3.75 0.84
N ASN A 114 -10.48 -3.38 -0.23
CA ASN A 114 -11.65 -4.12 -0.71
C ASN A 114 -11.22 -5.51 -1.20
N LYS A 115 -12.12 -6.51 -1.18
CA LYS A 115 -11.78 -7.87 -1.66
C LYS A 115 -11.57 -7.94 -3.17
N THR A 116 -12.21 -7.03 -3.90
CA THR A 116 -12.15 -6.86 -5.35
C THR A 116 -11.93 -5.39 -5.67
N MET A 117 -11.34 -5.10 -6.82
CA MET A 117 -11.15 -3.74 -7.30
C MET A 117 -11.44 -3.67 -8.80
N VAL A 118 -12.35 -2.78 -9.19
CA VAL A 118 -12.65 -2.52 -10.60
C VAL A 118 -11.44 -1.84 -11.23
N GLY A 119 -11.05 -2.30 -12.42
CA GLY A 119 -9.89 -1.76 -13.12
C GLY A 119 -8.53 -2.25 -12.59
N ALA A 120 -8.51 -3.24 -11.70
CA ALA A 120 -7.31 -3.94 -11.22
C ALA A 120 -7.61 -5.43 -10.97
N PRO A 121 -7.78 -6.26 -12.02
CA PRO A 121 -8.21 -7.65 -11.89
C PRO A 121 -7.22 -8.55 -11.11
N TRP A 122 -5.93 -8.19 -11.12
CA TRP A 122 -4.86 -8.86 -10.36
C TRP A 122 -5.05 -8.75 -8.83
N HIS A 123 -5.72 -7.69 -8.37
CA HIS A 123 -5.89 -7.34 -6.96
C HIS A 123 -6.41 -8.51 -6.09
N LYS A 124 -7.48 -9.18 -6.53
CA LYS A 124 -8.12 -10.25 -5.74
C LYS A 124 -7.16 -11.44 -5.54
N LYS A 125 -6.41 -11.80 -6.58
CA LYS A 125 -5.45 -12.92 -6.56
C LYS A 125 -4.30 -12.59 -5.60
N ASN A 126 -3.72 -11.41 -5.73
CA ASN A 126 -2.59 -10.96 -4.93
C ASN A 126 -2.96 -10.83 -3.45
N LEU A 127 -4.12 -10.23 -3.15
CA LEU A 127 -4.65 -10.13 -1.79
C LEU A 127 -4.77 -11.50 -1.12
N GLY A 128 -5.27 -12.51 -1.85
CA GLY A 128 -5.35 -13.89 -1.35
C GLY A 128 -3.98 -14.47 -1.00
N LYS A 129 -2.96 -14.24 -1.84
CA LYS A 129 -1.58 -14.69 -1.61
C LYS A 129 -0.93 -13.99 -0.42
N ILE A 130 -1.06 -12.67 -0.33
CA ILE A 130 -0.51 -11.86 0.77
C ILE A 130 -1.07 -12.32 2.12
N ILE A 131 -2.39 -12.51 2.20
CA ILE A 131 -3.03 -12.97 3.44
C ILE A 131 -2.56 -14.38 3.81
N SER A 132 -2.49 -15.29 2.84
CA SER A 132 -2.07 -16.68 3.06
C SER A 132 -0.61 -16.80 3.48
N ALA A 133 0.26 -15.92 2.98
CA ALA A 133 1.68 -15.85 3.32
C ALA A 133 1.96 -15.31 4.74
N GLY A 134 0.93 -15.10 5.55
CA GLY A 134 1.10 -14.67 6.94
C GLY A 134 1.04 -13.16 7.13
N GLY A 135 0.26 -12.43 6.32
CA GLY A 135 -0.11 -11.02 6.59
C GLY A 135 -0.79 -10.75 7.94
N GLY A 136 -0.72 -11.67 8.91
CA GLY A 136 -1.15 -11.51 10.29
C GLY A 136 -0.26 -12.18 11.34
N ARG A 137 0.87 -12.80 10.97
CA ARG A 137 1.84 -13.35 11.93
C ARG A 137 3.17 -12.65 11.73
N THR A 138 3.65 -12.10 12.84
CA THR A 138 4.99 -11.57 13.08
C THR A 138 6.00 -11.90 11.98
N ALA A 139 6.46 -10.83 11.33
CA ALA A 139 7.87 -10.69 10.95
C ALA A 139 8.79 -11.33 11.99
#